data_AF-W0DZD0-F1
#
_entry.id   AF-W0DZD0-F1
#
_cell.length_a   1.000
_cell.length_b   1.000
_cell.length_c   1.000
_cell.angle_alpha   90.00
_cell.angle_beta   90.00
_cell.angle_gamma   90.00
#
_symmetry.space_group_name_H-M   'P 1'
#
loop_
_entity.id
_entity.type
_entity.pdbx_description
1 polymer ?
#
loop_
_entity_poly.entity_id
_entity_poly.type
_entity_poly.pdbx_seq_one_letter_code
_entity_poly.pdbx_strand_id
1 'polypeptide(L)'
;MIKADELLQRLQAIDLAQLNPQEVEQQVLGKRVWLHTFTFPITIGILAIFTLLATWLVNNMLYGFLVALLVVWFLGKLFESYEHDTQRQVQARLEEIIKGIEGEQGLLIHFSAFLPKRYGALLQALRKQRYGYVLQYYQAATLLQKRLDQARFKKYWHSKYPEMDPELSDESTDDYANTGQQKTA
;
A
#
# COMPACT_ATOMS: atom_id res chain seq x y z
N MET A 1 -16.14 -18.89 4.85
CA MET A 1 -14.89 -19.52 4.40
C MET A 1 -14.64 -19.10 2.97
N ILE A 2 -13.44 -18.63 2.62
CA ILE A 2 -13.13 -18.08 1.28
C ILE A 2 -12.65 -19.21 0.37
N LYS A 3 -13.18 -19.29 -0.85
CA LYS A 3 -12.76 -20.28 -1.86
C LYS A 3 -11.42 -19.89 -2.50
N ALA A 4 -10.66 -20.87 -3.00
CA ALA A 4 -9.37 -20.64 -3.67
C ALA A 4 -9.50 -19.68 -4.87
N ASP A 5 -10.55 -19.86 -5.67
CA ASP A 5 -10.84 -19.01 -6.84
C ASP A 5 -11.14 -17.56 -6.45
N GLU A 6 -11.84 -17.35 -5.35
CA GLU A 6 -12.16 -16.01 -4.85
C GLU A 6 -10.89 -15.28 -4.38
N LEU A 7 -9.95 -15.98 -3.72
CA LEU A 7 -8.65 -15.41 -3.35
C LEU A 7 -7.81 -15.05 -4.58
N LEU A 8 -7.81 -15.90 -5.61
CA LEU A 8 -7.09 -15.62 -6.86
C LEU A 8 -7.70 -14.43 -7.60
N GLN A 9 -9.03 -14.36 -7.66
CA GLN A 9 -9.74 -13.25 -8.28
C GLN A 9 -9.49 -11.94 -7.53
N ARG A 10 -9.52 -11.96 -6.19
CA ARG A 10 -9.18 -10.79 -5.36
C ARG A 10 -7.73 -10.36 -5.56
N LEU A 11 -6.79 -11.29 -5.68
CA LEU A 11 -5.39 -10.99 -5.95
C LEU A 11 -5.19 -10.35 -7.34
N GLN A 12 -5.89 -10.82 -8.36
CA GLN A 12 -5.84 -10.23 -9.71
C GLN A 12 -6.58 -8.89 -9.80
N ALA A 13 -7.63 -8.71 -9.00
CA ALA A 13 -8.37 -7.46 -8.90
C ALA A 13 -7.62 -6.35 -8.14
N ILE A 14 -6.46 -6.64 -7.55
CA ILE A 14 -5.61 -5.61 -6.95
C ILE A 14 -5.09 -4.71 -8.06
N ASP A 15 -5.57 -3.47 -8.06
CA ASP A 15 -5.02 -2.42 -8.90
C ASP A 15 -3.69 -1.93 -8.31
N LEU A 16 -2.59 -2.43 -8.88
CA LEU A 16 -1.23 -2.07 -8.47
C LEU A 16 -0.91 -0.58 -8.71
N ALA A 17 -1.63 0.10 -9.63
CA ALA A 17 -1.43 1.52 -9.89
C ALA A 17 -1.81 2.37 -8.68
N GLN A 18 -2.89 2.00 -7.98
CA GLN A 18 -3.35 2.67 -6.76
C GLN A 18 -2.41 2.49 -5.54
N LEU A 19 -1.48 1.55 -5.63
CA LEU A 19 -0.43 1.33 -4.62
C LEU A 19 0.89 2.02 -4.99
N ASN A 20 0.95 2.71 -6.12
CA ASN A 20 2.13 3.47 -6.53
C ASN A 20 2.20 4.78 -5.70
N PRO A 21 3.26 4.97 -4.89
CA PRO A 21 3.38 6.17 -4.06
C PRO A 21 3.37 7.46 -4.88
N GLN A 22 3.87 7.45 -6.13
CA GLN A 22 3.88 8.62 -7.00
C GLN A 22 2.48 9.03 -7.47
N GLU A 23 1.60 8.06 -7.73
CA GLU A 23 0.22 8.33 -8.15
C GLU A 23 -0.64 8.77 -6.96
N VAL A 24 -0.46 8.14 -5.80
CA VAL A 24 -1.13 8.57 -4.56
C VAL A 24 -0.64 9.95 -4.14
N GLU A 25 0.66 10.21 -4.26
CA GLU A 25 1.23 11.54 -4.06
C GLU A 25 0.61 12.55 -5.01
N GLN A 26 0.43 12.25 -6.30
CA GLN A 26 -0.28 13.14 -7.22
C GLN A 26 -1.77 13.32 -6.90
N GLN A 27 -2.45 12.33 -6.31
CA GLN A 27 -3.84 12.49 -5.87
C GLN A 27 -3.96 13.34 -4.60
N VAL A 28 -3.05 13.14 -3.64
CA VAL A 28 -2.97 13.91 -2.39
C VAL A 28 -2.48 15.34 -2.68
N LEU A 29 -1.50 15.48 -3.56
CA LEU A 29 -0.96 16.75 -4.04
C LEU A 29 -1.74 17.33 -5.22
N GLY A 30 -2.76 16.68 -5.77
CA GLY A 30 -3.41 17.11 -7.03
C GLY A 30 -4.01 18.51 -6.98
N LYS A 31 -4.24 19.03 -5.77
CA LYS A 31 -4.65 20.42 -5.50
C LYS A 31 -3.49 21.38 -5.18
N ARG A 32 -2.28 20.86 -4.95
CA ARG A 32 -1.09 21.53 -4.40
C ARG A 32 0.22 21.27 -5.17
N VAL A 33 0.22 20.56 -6.30
CA VAL A 33 1.40 20.43 -7.19
C VAL A 33 1.96 21.82 -7.55
N TRP A 34 1.07 22.82 -7.66
CA TRP A 34 1.43 24.22 -7.83
C TRP A 34 2.38 24.75 -6.74
N LEU A 35 2.27 24.29 -5.49
CA LEU A 35 3.12 24.77 -4.41
C LEU A 35 4.59 24.40 -4.68
N HIS A 36 4.89 23.16 -5.06
CA HIS A 36 6.26 22.69 -5.28
C HIS A 36 6.92 23.33 -6.51
N THR A 37 6.16 23.52 -7.59
CA THR A 37 6.64 24.21 -8.81
C THR A 37 6.89 25.68 -8.57
N PHE A 38 6.15 26.31 -7.65
CA PHE A 38 6.29 27.74 -7.36
C PHE A 38 7.19 28.04 -6.15
N THR A 39 7.60 27.05 -5.35
CA THR A 39 8.47 27.27 -4.17
C THR A 39 9.74 28.02 -4.53
N PHE A 40 10.41 27.65 -5.63
CA PHE A 40 11.68 28.23 -6.06
C PHE A 40 11.55 29.69 -6.55
N PRO A 41 10.66 30.04 -7.50
CA PRO A 41 10.48 31.44 -7.90
C PRO A 41 9.90 32.31 -6.77
N ILE A 42 9.04 31.77 -5.91
CA ILE A 42 8.49 32.50 -4.76
C ILE A 42 9.60 32.79 -3.72
N THR A 43 10.47 31.84 -3.41
CA THR A 43 11.58 32.08 -2.47
C THR A 43 12.55 33.13 -2.99
N ILE A 44 12.89 33.10 -4.29
CA ILE A 44 13.72 34.14 -4.91
C ILE A 44 13.03 35.50 -4.87
N GLY A 45 11.73 35.56 -5.17
CA GLY A 45 10.94 36.80 -5.11
C GLY A 45 10.87 37.38 -3.69
N ILE A 46 10.59 36.54 -2.69
CA ILE A 46 10.57 36.94 -1.28
C ILE A 46 11.95 37.43 -0.84
N LEU A 47 13.02 36.72 -1.22
CA LEU A 47 14.40 37.12 -0.92
C LEU A 47 14.70 38.50 -1.53
N ALA A 48 14.36 38.73 -2.79
CA ALA A 48 14.58 40.00 -3.47
C ALA A 48 13.79 41.16 -2.83
N ILE A 49 12.51 40.94 -2.52
CA ILE A 49 11.64 41.93 -1.86
C ILE A 49 12.16 42.25 -0.47
N PHE A 50 12.45 41.24 0.36
CA PHE A 50 12.96 41.46 1.72
C PHE A 50 14.34 42.12 1.73
N THR A 51 15.22 41.77 0.79
CA THR A 51 16.53 42.43 0.66
C THR A 51 16.37 43.90 0.30
N LEU A 52 15.48 44.24 -0.64
CA LEU A 52 15.16 45.63 -0.99
C LEU A 52 14.53 46.38 0.19
N LEU A 53 13.54 45.79 0.86
CA LEU A 53 12.83 46.40 1.98
C LEU A 53 13.77 46.64 3.17
N ALA A 54 14.64 45.68 3.48
CA ALA A 54 15.54 45.78 4.61
C ALA A 54 16.72 46.73 4.34
N THR A 55 17.17 46.83 3.08
CA THR A 55 18.15 47.85 2.65
C THR A 55 17.58 49.26 2.81
N TRP A 56 16.30 49.45 2.45
CA TRP A 56 15.59 50.72 2.62
C TRP A 56 15.38 51.09 4.10
N LEU A 57 15.08 50.11 4.97
CA LEU A 57 14.74 50.36 6.38
C LEU A 57 15.96 50.63 7.27
N VAL A 58 17.07 49.90 7.07
CA VAL A 58 18.22 49.94 7.98
C VAL A 58 19.34 50.85 7.47
N ASN A 59 19.23 51.34 6.22
CA ASN A 59 20.23 52.15 5.51
C ASN A 59 21.64 51.52 5.52
N ASN A 60 21.70 50.20 5.74
CA ASN A 60 22.92 49.45 5.97
C ASN A 60 22.72 48.02 5.45
N MET A 61 23.27 47.77 4.27
CA MET A 61 23.00 46.59 3.44
C MET A 61 23.33 45.26 4.13
N LEU A 62 24.32 45.26 5.04
CA LEU A 62 24.75 44.06 5.77
C LEU A 62 23.66 43.54 6.72
N TYR A 63 22.97 44.43 7.43
CA TYR A 63 21.89 44.06 8.35
C TYR A 63 20.63 43.64 7.58
N GLY A 64 20.36 44.27 6.44
CA GLY A 64 19.24 43.86 5.59
C GLY A 64 19.40 42.45 5.02
N PHE A 65 20.64 42.09 4.64
CA PHE A 65 20.98 40.74 4.22
C PHE A 65 20.79 39.71 5.34
N LEU A 66 21.23 40.01 6.57
CA LEU A 66 21.04 39.13 7.73
C LEU A 66 19.56 38.86 8.05
N VAL A 67 18.72 39.90 7.99
CA VAL A 67 17.27 39.76 8.21
C VAL A 67 16.63 38.92 7.11
N ALA A 68 16.98 39.17 5.84
CA ALA A 68 16.47 38.38 4.72
C ALA A 68 16.87 36.90 4.83
N LEU A 69 18.11 36.61 5.24
CA LEU A 69 18.61 35.25 5.42
C LEU A 69 17.87 34.52 6.55
N LEU A 70 17.55 35.22 7.65
CA LEU A 70 16.79 34.66 8.77
C LEU A 70 15.33 34.36 8.37
N VAL A 71 14.72 35.24 7.58
CA VAL A 71 13.37 35.03 7.03
C VAL A 71 13.35 33.83 6.08
N VAL A 72 14.31 33.74 5.15
CA VAL A 72 14.40 32.61 4.20
C VAL A 72 14.63 31.29 4.93
N TRP A 73 15.51 31.28 5.94
CA TRP A 73 15.71 30.11 6.78
C TRP A 73 14.42 29.68 7.49
N PHE A 74 13.66 30.64 8.02
CA PHE A 74 12.37 30.36 8.66
C PHE A 74 11.33 29.81 7.69
N LEU A 75 11.23 30.37 6.47
CA LEU A 75 10.37 29.83 5.42
C LEU A 75 10.78 28.41 5.04
N GLY A 76 12.07 28.15 4.86
CA GLY A 76 12.59 26.81 4.54
C GLY A 76 12.15 25.77 5.57
N LYS A 77 12.23 26.11 6.86
CA LYS A 77 11.78 25.25 7.95
C LYS A 77 10.27 24.97 7.92
N LEU A 78 9.45 25.96 7.53
CA LEU A 78 8.01 25.78 7.37
C LEU A 78 7.67 24.85 6.18
N PHE A 79 8.41 24.97 5.08
CA PHE A 79 8.26 24.09 3.92
C PHE A 79 8.63 22.64 4.25
N GLU A 80 9.71 22.43 5.00
CA GLU A 80 10.16 21.10 5.41
C GLU A 80 9.10 20.38 6.28
N SER A 81 8.46 21.12 7.20
CA SER A 81 7.35 20.60 7.99
C SER A 81 6.15 20.19 7.12
N TYR A 82 5.88 20.96 6.06
CA TYR A 82 4.79 20.69 5.11
C TYR A 82 5.04 19.42 4.28
N GLU A 83 6.27 19.22 3.82
CA GLU A 83 6.66 18.04 3.06
C GLU A 83 6.53 16.78 3.93
N HIS A 84 6.97 16.87 5.18
CA HIS A 84 6.86 15.77 6.14
C HIS A 84 5.41 15.37 6.44
N ASP A 85 4.53 16.35 6.63
CA ASP A 85 3.09 16.10 6.85
C ASP A 85 2.41 15.54 5.59
N THR A 86 2.87 15.93 4.39
CA THR A 86 2.35 15.38 3.14
C THR A 86 2.75 13.92 2.98
N GLN A 87 4.02 13.59 3.21
CA GLN A 87 4.49 12.20 3.14
C GLN A 87 3.75 11.31 4.13
N ARG A 88 3.47 11.80 5.35
CA ARG A 88 2.65 11.10 6.34
C ARG A 88 1.22 10.86 5.85
N GLN A 89 0.59 11.84 5.21
CA GLN A 89 -0.76 11.69 4.65
C GLN A 89 -0.78 10.68 3.50
N VAL A 90 0.23 10.70 2.63
CA VAL A 90 0.39 9.72 1.53
C VAL A 90 0.56 8.31 2.10
N GLN A 91 1.42 8.14 3.11
CA GLN A 91 1.59 6.84 3.78
C GLN A 91 0.29 6.36 4.43
N ALA A 92 -0.40 7.23 5.17
CA ALA A 92 -1.68 6.88 5.81
C ALA A 92 -2.73 6.46 4.77
N ARG A 93 -2.79 7.13 3.61
CA ARG A 93 -3.69 6.73 2.52
C ARG A 93 -3.33 5.38 1.91
N LEU A 94 -2.04 5.13 1.68
CA LEU A 94 -1.58 3.83 1.18
C LEU A 94 -1.91 2.71 2.17
N GLU A 95 -1.74 2.94 3.47
CA GLU A 95 -2.13 1.99 4.51
C GLU A 95 -3.64 1.72 4.51
N GLU A 96 -4.47 2.74 4.33
CA GLU A 96 -5.92 2.59 4.25
C GLU A 96 -6.36 1.79 3.02
N ILE A 97 -5.72 2.02 1.86
CA ILE A 97 -5.95 1.24 0.64
C ILE A 97 -5.58 -0.22 0.88
N ILE A 98 -4.39 -0.50 1.46
CA ILE A 98 -3.97 -1.87 1.79
C ILE A 98 -4.95 -2.53 2.75
N LYS A 99 -5.43 -1.80 3.77
CA LYS A 99 -6.44 -2.29 4.70
C LYS A 99 -7.73 -2.68 3.98
N GLY A 100 -8.17 -1.88 3.00
CA GLY A 100 -9.34 -2.19 2.17
C GLY A 100 -9.14 -3.45 1.31
N ILE A 101 -7.95 -3.63 0.74
CA ILE A 101 -7.61 -4.81 -0.09
C ILE A 101 -7.55 -6.08 0.76
N GLU A 102 -6.87 -6.02 1.91
CA GLU A 102 -6.74 -7.16 2.85
C GLU A 102 -8.07 -7.55 3.48
N GLY A 103 -8.93 -6.56 3.77
CA GLY A 103 -10.19 -6.76 4.49
C GLY A 103 -9.97 -7.35 5.90
N GLU A 104 -11.01 -7.97 6.46
CA GLU A 104 -10.95 -8.52 7.83
C GLU A 104 -10.17 -9.84 7.93
N GLN A 105 -10.13 -10.61 6.84
CA GLN A 105 -9.63 -11.99 6.83
C GLN A 105 -8.18 -12.10 6.34
N GLY A 106 -7.71 -11.09 5.61
CA GLY A 106 -6.32 -10.92 5.21
C GLY A 106 -5.92 -11.71 3.97
N LEU A 107 -5.77 -11.03 2.83
CA LEU A 107 -5.52 -11.62 1.52
C LEU A 107 -4.11 -12.23 1.38
N LEU A 108 -3.03 -11.45 1.56
CA LEU A 108 -1.65 -11.91 1.37
C LEU A 108 -1.25 -12.99 2.39
N ILE A 109 -1.91 -13.02 3.55
CA ILE A 109 -1.64 -14.01 4.60
C ILE A 109 -1.93 -15.42 4.08
N HIS A 110 -2.94 -15.58 3.21
CA HIS A 110 -3.29 -16.85 2.58
C HIS A 110 -2.29 -17.30 1.51
N PHE A 111 -1.54 -16.36 0.92
CA PHE A 111 -0.48 -16.64 -0.06
C PHE A 111 0.92 -16.79 0.58
N SER A 112 1.02 -16.85 1.92
CA SER A 112 2.31 -16.86 2.63
C SER A 112 3.27 -17.96 2.17
N ALA A 113 2.76 -19.12 1.75
CA ALA A 113 3.57 -20.25 1.28
C ALA A 113 4.24 -19.99 -0.08
N PHE A 114 3.72 -19.04 -0.85
CA PHE A 114 4.21 -18.68 -2.19
C PHE A 114 5.09 -17.42 -2.16
N LEU A 115 5.22 -16.78 -0.99
CA LEU A 115 6.06 -15.61 -0.80
C LEU A 115 7.45 -16.01 -0.24
N PRO A 116 8.54 -15.40 -0.73
CA PRO A 116 9.87 -15.59 -0.16
C PRO A 116 9.95 -15.21 1.32
N LYS A 117 10.80 -15.89 2.10
CA LYS A 117 10.97 -15.65 3.55
C LYS A 117 11.29 -14.20 3.94
N ARG A 118 11.86 -13.40 3.03
CA ARG A 118 12.14 -11.97 3.25
C ARG A 118 10.89 -11.14 3.58
N TYR A 119 9.70 -11.61 3.19
CA TYR A 119 8.42 -10.96 3.50
C TYR A 119 7.82 -11.40 4.85
N GLY A 120 8.55 -12.14 5.68
CA GLY A 120 8.05 -12.61 6.98
C GLY A 120 7.61 -11.48 7.90
N ALA A 121 8.33 -10.36 7.93
CA ALA A 121 7.98 -9.18 8.73
C ALA A 121 6.66 -8.53 8.25
N LEU A 122 6.47 -8.41 6.93
CA LEU A 122 5.22 -7.95 6.33
C LEU A 122 4.05 -8.86 6.74
N LEU A 123 4.20 -10.18 6.61
CA LEU A 123 3.14 -11.13 6.97
C LEU A 123 2.79 -11.08 8.47
N GLN A 124 3.79 -10.90 9.33
CA GLN A 124 3.57 -10.75 10.77
C GLN A 124 2.87 -9.43 11.10
N ALA A 125 3.19 -8.36 10.37
CA ALA A 125 2.53 -7.07 10.52
C ALA A 125 1.07 -7.14 10.05
N LEU A 126 0.80 -7.76 8.89
CA LEU A 126 -0.54 -7.96 8.37
C LEU A 126 -1.43 -8.77 9.33
N ARG A 127 -0.89 -9.83 9.94
CA ARG A 127 -1.59 -10.60 11.00
C ARG A 127 -1.97 -9.75 12.22
N LYS A 128 -1.22 -8.67 12.49
CA LYS A 128 -1.49 -7.71 13.56
C LYS A 128 -2.28 -6.49 13.08
N GLN A 129 -2.84 -6.53 11.87
CA GLN A 129 -3.53 -5.41 11.22
C GLN A 129 -2.69 -4.13 11.16
N ARG A 130 -1.37 -4.29 10.93
CA ARG A 130 -0.43 -3.18 10.72
C ARG A 130 0.00 -3.15 9.27
N TYR A 131 -0.21 -2.00 8.61
CA TYR A 131 -0.07 -1.87 7.15
C TYR A 131 1.13 -1.03 6.69
N GLY A 132 2.01 -0.60 7.61
CA GLY A 132 3.13 0.30 7.30
C GLY A 132 4.23 -0.26 6.38
N TYR A 133 4.15 -1.51 5.95
CA TYR A 133 5.10 -2.13 5.02
C TYR A 133 4.65 -1.99 3.56
N VAL A 134 4.22 -0.80 3.16
CA VAL A 134 3.59 -0.51 1.85
C VAL A 134 4.43 -0.99 0.66
N LEU A 135 5.72 -0.65 0.63
CA LEU A 135 6.61 -1.03 -0.47
C LEU A 135 6.76 -2.56 -0.59
N GLN A 136 6.88 -3.23 0.56
CA GLN A 136 7.02 -4.69 0.59
C GLN A 136 5.71 -5.37 0.18
N TYR A 137 4.58 -4.79 0.57
CA TYR A 137 3.24 -5.23 0.16
C TYR A 137 3.08 -5.13 -1.36
N TYR A 138 3.39 -3.98 -1.95
CA TYR A 138 3.36 -3.76 -3.40
C TYR A 138 4.23 -4.79 -4.14
N GLN A 139 5.46 -5.02 -3.68
CA GLN A 139 6.36 -6.00 -4.29
C GLN A 139 5.82 -7.44 -4.15
N ALA A 140 5.27 -7.79 -2.99
CA ALA A 140 4.69 -9.10 -2.74
C ALA A 140 3.46 -9.35 -3.65
N ALA A 141 2.54 -8.38 -3.72
CA ALA A 141 1.37 -8.43 -4.59
C ALA A 141 1.78 -8.53 -6.07
N THR A 142 2.75 -7.74 -6.51
CA THR A 142 3.30 -7.79 -7.88
C THR A 142 3.93 -9.13 -8.19
N LEU A 143 4.69 -9.70 -7.25
CA LEU A 143 5.33 -11.00 -7.41
C LEU A 143 4.29 -12.11 -7.53
N LEU A 144 3.25 -12.07 -6.70
CA LEU A 144 2.15 -13.02 -6.76
C LEU A 144 1.37 -12.88 -8.07
N GLN A 145 1.01 -11.67 -8.51
CA GLN A 145 0.32 -11.49 -9.80
C GLN A 145 1.14 -11.99 -11.00
N LYS A 146 2.46 -11.82 -11.00
CA LYS A 146 3.32 -12.17 -12.15
C LYS A 146 3.82 -13.61 -12.14
N ARG A 147 4.04 -14.22 -10.96
CA ARG A 147 4.74 -15.51 -10.82
C ARG A 147 3.94 -16.59 -10.10
N LEU A 148 2.72 -16.31 -9.65
CA LEU A 148 1.89 -17.32 -9.02
C LEU A 148 1.37 -18.31 -10.06
N ASP A 149 1.77 -19.57 -9.89
CA ASP A 149 1.16 -20.69 -10.60
C ASP A 149 -0.19 -21.00 -9.93
N GLN A 150 -1.28 -20.58 -10.58
CA GLN A 150 -2.64 -20.70 -10.07
C GLN A 150 -3.04 -22.16 -9.83
N ALA A 151 -2.59 -23.08 -10.69
CA ALA A 151 -2.90 -24.51 -10.55
C ALA A 151 -2.21 -25.11 -9.33
N ARG A 152 -0.96 -24.71 -9.06
CA ARG A 152 -0.26 -25.09 -7.81
C ARG A 152 -0.92 -24.48 -6.58
N PHE A 153 -1.39 -23.24 -6.66
CA PHE A 153 -2.09 -22.60 -5.53
C PHE A 153 -3.37 -23.35 -5.18
N LYS A 154 -4.22 -23.69 -6.17
CA LYS A 154 -5.45 -24.46 -5.94
C LYS A 154 -5.17 -25.81 -5.29
N LYS A 155 -4.21 -26.58 -5.82
CA LYS A 155 -3.80 -27.86 -5.23
C LYS A 155 -3.30 -27.72 -3.79
N TYR A 156 -2.48 -26.71 -3.52
CA TYR A 156 -2.04 -26.42 -2.15
C TYR A 156 -3.21 -26.04 -1.23
N TRP A 157 -4.17 -25.26 -1.72
CA TRP A 157 -5.33 -24.82 -0.95
C TRP A 157 -6.25 -25.99 -0.60
N HIS A 158 -6.58 -26.85 -1.57
CA HIS A 158 -7.40 -28.04 -1.36
C HIS A 158 -6.72 -29.06 -0.44
N SER A 159 -5.38 -29.22 -0.53
CA SER A 159 -4.65 -30.06 0.43
C SER A 159 -4.69 -29.52 1.87
N LYS A 160 -4.87 -28.21 2.06
CA LYS A 160 -4.90 -27.58 3.38
C LYS A 160 -6.32 -27.48 3.96
N TYR A 161 -7.33 -27.42 3.09
CA TYR A 161 -8.75 -27.34 3.41
C TYR A 161 -9.52 -28.35 2.52
N PRO A 162 -9.43 -29.66 2.83
CA PRO A 162 -10.01 -30.72 2.01
C PRO A 162 -11.54 -30.62 1.91
N GLU A 163 -12.21 -30.04 2.91
CA GLU A 163 -13.65 -29.78 2.92
C GLU A 163 -14.13 -28.76 1.87
N MET A 164 -13.20 -28.04 1.21
CA MET A 164 -13.51 -27.06 0.15
C MET A 164 -13.10 -27.55 -1.25
N ASP A 165 -12.75 -28.83 -1.37
CA ASP A 165 -12.52 -29.46 -2.66
C ASP A 165 -13.85 -29.75 -3.38
N PRO A 166 -14.13 -29.12 -4.55
CA PRO A 166 -15.34 -29.41 -5.30
C PRO A 166 -15.43 -30.86 -5.78
N GLU A 167 -14.31 -31.60 -5.89
CA GLU A 167 -14.32 -33.03 -6.25
C GLU A 167 -14.79 -33.93 -5.11
N LEU A 168 -14.63 -33.53 -3.84
CA LEU A 168 -15.10 -34.29 -2.67
C LEU A 168 -16.59 -34.08 -2.37
N SER A 169 -17.20 -32.98 -2.85
CA SER A 169 -18.62 -32.70 -2.64
C SER A 169 -19.57 -33.56 -3.50
N ASP A 170 -19.08 -34.18 -4.57
CA ASP A 170 -19.91 -34.98 -5.48
C ASP A 170 -19.82 -36.51 -5.22
N GLU A 171 -18.90 -36.98 -4.35
CA GLU A 171 -18.64 -38.41 -4.16
C GLU A 171 -19.12 -38.98 -2.80
N SER A 172 -20.07 -38.31 -2.14
CA SER A 172 -20.57 -38.73 -0.81
C SER A 172 -22.09 -38.87 -0.67
N THR A 173 -22.83 -39.11 -1.76
CA THR A 173 -24.29 -39.38 -1.68
C THR A 173 -24.77 -40.75 -2.19
N ASP A 174 -24.02 -41.49 -3.02
CA ASP A 174 -24.61 -42.64 -3.73
C ASP A 174 -23.99 -44.04 -3.44
N ASP A 175 -23.51 -44.32 -2.22
CA ASP A 175 -22.98 -45.67 -1.91
C ASP A 175 -23.45 -46.32 -0.59
N TYR A 176 -24.69 -46.04 -0.16
CA TYR A 176 -25.33 -46.75 0.97
C TYR A 176 -26.78 -47.20 0.73
N ALA A 177 -27.18 -47.48 -0.52
CA ALA A 177 -28.53 -47.97 -0.83
C ALA A 177 -28.61 -49.42 -1.34
N ASN A 178 -27.51 -50.19 -1.43
CA ASN A 178 -27.58 -51.55 -1.99
C ASN A 178 -26.76 -52.62 -1.24
N THR A 179 -26.81 -52.61 0.09
CA THR A 179 -26.39 -53.76 0.90
C THR A 179 -27.55 -54.17 1.81
N GLY A 180 -28.54 -54.85 1.23
CA GLY A 180 -29.76 -55.17 1.97
C GLY A 180 -30.70 -56.23 1.38
N GLN A 181 -30.21 -57.25 0.65
CA GLN A 181 -30.92 -58.53 0.42
C GLN A 181 -29.82 -59.60 0.21
N GLN A 182 -29.37 -60.41 1.18
CA GLN A 182 -30.02 -61.41 2.03
C GLN A 182 -30.76 -62.53 1.26
N LYS A 183 -30.06 -63.66 1.06
CA LYS A 183 -30.43 -65.05 1.45
C LYS A 183 -29.71 -66.04 0.51
N THR A 184 -28.68 -66.78 0.93
CA THR A 184 -28.69 -68.02 1.73
C THR A 184 -29.65 -69.11 1.24
N ALA A 185 -29.03 -70.27 0.96
CA ALA A 185 -29.55 -71.61 0.68
C ALA A 185 -29.90 -71.92 -0.78
#